data_AF-A0A7W7VKW9-F1
#
_entry.id   AF-A0A7W7VKW9-F1
#
_cell.length_a   1.000
_cell.length_b   1.000
_cell.length_c   1.000
_cell.angle_alpha   90.00
_cell.angle_beta   90.00
_cell.angle_gamma   90.00
#
_symmetry.space_group_name_H-M   'P 1'
#
loop_
_entity.id
_entity.type
_entity.pdbx_description
1 polymer ?
#
loop_
_entity_poly.entity_id
_entity_poly.type
_entity_poly.pdbx_seq_one_letter_code
_entity_poly.pdbx_strand_id
1 'polypeptide(L)'
;MRTGVRTGWIVGGGALSVALVLALAIAVWSEIELPRAYDFAYPGSYGSSLVESQESSDGRDTRVYSLAAPWVIVDVSGPVGVSVTPGTAGRLTVERKVTPVLGSHMMRETWEKGKTLRVSLDCPGGGPPWEPLSPCRADYALGVPPGVKVVVVTDSGTVPCPLTPAARTVCRAPDAEAD
;
A
#
# COMPACT_ATOMS: atom_id res chain seq x y z
N MET A 1 50.07 -35.44 -14.23
CA MET A 1 48.69 -35.05 -13.90
C MET A 1 48.63 -34.35 -12.53
N ARG A 2 49.04 -33.09 -12.38
CA ARG A 2 48.91 -32.34 -11.08
C ARG A 2 48.68 -30.83 -11.21
N THR A 3 48.51 -30.30 -12.42
CA THR A 3 48.36 -28.86 -12.66
C THR A 3 46.90 -28.40 -12.76
N GLY A 4 45.95 -29.26 -13.14
CA GLY A 4 44.54 -28.89 -13.30
C GLY A 4 43.75 -28.70 -12.00
N VAL A 5 44.20 -29.29 -10.89
CA VAL A 5 43.49 -29.23 -9.59
C VAL A 5 43.65 -27.86 -8.92
N ARG A 6 44.79 -27.19 -9.13
CA ARG A 6 45.06 -25.86 -8.56
C ARG A 6 44.28 -24.75 -9.27
N THR A 7 44.14 -24.82 -10.59
CA THR A 7 43.36 -23.84 -11.37
C THR A 7 41.86 -23.98 -11.11
N GLY A 8 41.36 -25.22 -10.95
CA GLY A 8 39.95 -25.47 -10.62
C GLY A 8 39.51 -24.85 -9.29
N TRP A 9 40.37 -24.87 -8.26
CA TRP A 9 40.05 -24.26 -6.96
C TRP A 9 40.03 -22.73 -6.99
N ILE A 10 40.88 -22.09 -7.79
CA ILE A 10 40.92 -20.62 -7.91
C ILE A 10 39.72 -20.11 -8.69
N VAL A 11 39.37 -20.77 -9.79
CA VAL A 11 38.19 -20.40 -10.61
C VAL A 11 36.89 -20.72 -9.86
N GLY A 12 36.84 -21.87 -9.17
CA GLY A 12 35.68 -22.25 -8.35
C GLY A 12 35.47 -21.31 -7.15
N GLY A 13 36.54 -20.94 -6.45
CA GLY A 13 36.48 -20.00 -5.33
C GLY A 13 36.03 -18.60 -5.75
N GLY A 14 36.56 -18.07 -6.86
CA GLY A 14 36.16 -16.77 -7.39
C GLY A 14 34.70 -16.74 -7.83
N ALA A 15 34.22 -17.78 -8.51
CA ALA A 15 32.81 -17.89 -8.91
C ALA A 15 31.86 -17.94 -7.71
N LEU A 16 32.23 -18.66 -6.64
CA LEU A 16 31.46 -18.73 -5.40
C LEU A 16 31.37 -17.37 -4.70
N SER A 17 32.45 -16.60 -4.66
CA SER A 17 32.44 -15.25 -4.10
C SER A 17 31.57 -14.30 -4.92
N VAL A 18 31.65 -14.34 -6.26
CA VAL A 18 30.79 -13.52 -7.12
C VAL A 18 29.32 -13.89 -6.94
N ALA A 19 28.99 -15.19 -6.89
CA ALA A 19 27.62 -15.65 -6.65
C ALA A 19 27.08 -15.22 -5.28
N LEU A 20 27.92 -15.27 -4.23
CA LEU A 20 27.55 -14.81 -2.89
C LEU A 20 27.30 -13.29 -2.87
N VAL A 21 28.17 -12.50 -3.50
CA VAL A 21 28.00 -11.05 -3.60
C VAL A 21 26.76 -10.71 -4.41
N LEU A 22 26.47 -11.44 -5.49
CA LEU A 22 25.24 -11.24 -6.26
C LEU A 22 24.00 -11.63 -5.45
N ALA A 23 24.03 -12.73 -4.71
CA ALA A 23 22.91 -13.14 -3.87
C ALA A 23 22.65 -12.14 -2.74
N LEU A 24 23.71 -11.63 -2.10
CA LEU A 24 23.61 -10.56 -1.11
C LEU A 24 23.14 -9.24 -1.73
N ALA A 25 23.63 -8.89 -2.92
CA ALA A 25 23.18 -7.70 -3.62
C ALA A 25 21.70 -7.81 -4.00
N ILE A 26 21.23 -8.95 -4.50
CA ILE A 26 19.81 -9.18 -4.80
C ILE A 26 18.96 -9.15 -3.53
N ALA A 27 19.42 -9.79 -2.44
CA ALA A 27 18.71 -9.75 -1.16
C ALA A 27 18.61 -8.31 -0.63
N VAL A 28 19.72 -7.59 -0.61
CA VAL A 28 19.78 -6.17 -0.19
C VAL A 28 18.97 -5.28 -1.12
N TRP A 29 18.99 -5.51 -2.44
CA TRP A 29 18.23 -4.70 -3.39
C TRP A 29 16.73 -4.95 -3.28
N SER A 30 16.32 -6.19 -3.00
CA SER A 30 14.92 -6.52 -2.65
C SER A 30 14.47 -5.87 -1.34
N GLU A 31 15.41 -5.54 -0.45
CA GLU A 31 15.14 -4.72 0.75
C GLU A 31 15.17 -3.20 0.48
N ILE A 32 15.92 -2.74 -0.52
CA ILE A 32 16.09 -1.30 -0.84
C ILE A 32 15.01 -0.77 -1.80
N GLU A 33 14.42 -1.58 -2.67
CA GLU A 33 13.37 -1.07 -3.57
C GLU A 33 12.04 -0.79 -2.88
N LEU A 34 11.80 -1.27 -1.65
CA LEU A 34 10.59 -0.91 -0.89
C LEU A 34 10.80 -0.79 0.64
N PRO A 35 11.54 0.22 1.12
CA PRO A 35 11.34 0.73 2.46
C PRO A 35 10.65 2.09 2.39
N ARG A 36 9.35 2.12 2.01
CA ARG A 36 8.47 3.21 2.49
C ARG A 36 8.29 3.03 4.00
N ALA A 37 9.33 3.33 4.77
CA ALA A 37 9.45 3.60 6.22
C ALA A 37 8.69 2.77 7.29
N TYR A 38 7.73 1.88 6.96
CA TYR A 38 6.77 1.33 7.93
C TYR A 38 6.78 -0.19 8.06
N ASP A 39 7.39 -0.92 7.14
CA ASP A 39 7.65 -2.35 7.36
C ASP A 39 8.58 -2.59 8.57
N PHE A 40 9.38 -1.57 8.94
CA PHE A 40 10.27 -1.58 10.11
C PHE A 40 9.61 -1.14 11.43
N ALA A 41 8.49 -0.42 11.39
CA ALA A 41 7.91 0.15 12.62
C ALA A 41 7.06 -0.86 13.42
N TYR A 42 6.48 -1.88 12.76
CA TYR A 42 5.63 -2.88 13.41
C TYR A 42 5.88 -4.28 12.86
N PRO A 43 6.86 -5.04 13.39
CA PRO A 43 7.11 -6.41 12.95
C PRO A 43 5.89 -7.31 13.20
N GLY A 44 5.58 -8.18 12.23
CA GLY A 44 4.49 -9.16 12.34
C GLY A 44 3.60 -9.24 11.09
N SER A 45 3.12 -10.45 10.82
CA SER A 45 2.01 -10.73 9.92
C SER A 45 0.77 -10.99 10.76
N TYR A 46 -0.32 -10.29 10.48
CA TYR A 46 -1.58 -10.47 11.18
C TYR A 46 -2.55 -11.29 10.32
N GLY A 47 -3.46 -12.00 10.98
CA GLY A 47 -4.59 -12.60 10.29
C GLY A 47 -5.55 -11.50 9.85
N SER A 48 -5.75 -11.38 8.54
CA SER A 48 -6.92 -10.71 7.98
C SER A 48 -7.55 -11.61 6.94
N SER A 49 -8.86 -11.80 7.01
CA SER A 49 -9.60 -12.53 5.98
C SER A 49 -10.71 -11.64 5.43
N LEU A 50 -10.90 -11.66 4.12
CA LEU A 50 -12.09 -11.08 3.52
C LEU A 50 -13.30 -11.87 4.02
N VAL A 51 -14.23 -11.17 4.67
CA VAL A 51 -15.49 -11.71 5.19
C VAL A 51 -16.59 -11.52 4.17
N GLU A 52 -16.66 -10.33 3.58
CA GLU A 52 -17.73 -9.94 2.68
C GLU A 52 -17.20 -8.97 1.63
N SER A 53 -17.74 -9.06 0.41
CA SER A 53 -17.43 -8.19 -0.71
C SER A 53 -18.70 -7.89 -1.46
N GLN A 54 -18.98 -6.61 -1.68
CA GLN A 54 -20.13 -6.15 -2.42
C GLN A 54 -19.70 -5.08 -3.42
N GLU A 55 -19.81 -5.40 -4.71
CA GLU A 55 -19.57 -4.46 -5.79
C GLU A 55 -20.91 -3.89 -6.29
N SER A 56 -20.96 -2.57 -6.48
CA SER A 56 -22.12 -1.85 -6.98
C SER A 56 -21.84 -1.33 -8.39
N SER A 57 -22.86 -1.32 -9.25
CA SER A 57 -22.80 -0.82 -10.63
C SER A 57 -22.33 0.63 -10.76
N ASP A 58 -22.43 1.42 -9.68
CA ASP A 58 -21.99 2.83 -9.64
C ASP A 58 -20.47 2.99 -9.39
N GLY A 59 -19.70 1.91 -9.43
CA GLY A 59 -18.25 1.92 -9.16
C GLY A 59 -17.89 2.00 -7.68
N ARG A 60 -18.87 1.73 -6.79
CA ARG A 60 -18.66 1.58 -5.35
C ARG A 60 -18.37 0.11 -5.03
N ASP A 61 -17.27 -0.16 -4.34
CA ASP A 61 -16.88 -1.49 -3.89
C ASP A 61 -16.71 -1.46 -2.37
N THR A 62 -17.47 -2.27 -1.66
CA THR A 62 -17.42 -2.39 -0.20
C THR A 62 -16.89 -3.75 0.19
N ARG A 63 -15.79 -3.77 0.93
CA ARG A 63 -15.13 -4.98 1.42
C ARG A 63 -15.08 -4.95 2.95
N VAL A 64 -15.41 -6.07 3.58
CA VAL A 64 -15.33 -6.23 5.03
C VAL A 64 -14.27 -7.28 5.34
N TYR A 65 -13.29 -6.91 6.16
CA TYR A 65 -12.22 -7.78 6.61
C TYR A 65 -12.36 -8.10 8.09
N SER A 66 -12.04 -9.33 8.48
CA SER A 66 -11.68 -9.62 9.87
C SER A 66 -10.31 -9.01 10.12
N LEU A 67 -10.12 -8.34 11.25
CA LEU A 67 -8.86 -7.67 11.57
C LEU A 67 -8.44 -7.97 13.01
N ALA A 68 -7.27 -8.59 13.16
CA ALA A 68 -6.59 -8.78 14.44
C ALA A 68 -5.42 -7.81 14.66
N ALA A 69 -5.04 -7.03 13.63
CA ALA A 69 -3.94 -6.08 13.71
C ALA A 69 -4.30 -4.87 14.59
N PRO A 70 -3.39 -4.40 15.46
CA PRO A 70 -3.59 -3.17 16.23
C PRO A 70 -3.41 -1.89 15.41
N TRP A 71 -2.96 -2.02 14.16
CA TRP A 71 -2.71 -0.92 13.23
C TRP A 71 -3.21 -1.28 11.84
N VAL A 72 -3.71 -0.27 11.12
CA VAL A 72 -3.99 -0.31 9.69
C VAL A 72 -3.15 0.75 9.02
N ILE A 73 -2.37 0.34 8.03
CA ILE A 73 -1.53 1.21 7.21
C ILE A 73 -2.20 1.31 5.85
N VAL A 74 -2.47 2.54 5.40
CA VAL A 74 -3.03 2.81 4.08
C VAL A 74 -1.97 3.53 3.27
N ASP A 75 -1.27 2.78 2.42
CA ASP A 75 -0.18 3.27 1.58
C ASP A 75 -0.74 3.62 0.20
N VAL A 76 -0.84 4.91 -0.06
CA VAL A 76 -1.47 5.46 -1.26
C VAL A 76 -0.45 6.13 -2.16
N SER A 77 -0.66 5.99 -3.47
CA SER A 77 0.03 6.76 -4.49
C SER A 77 -0.97 7.24 -5.55
N GLY A 78 -0.83 8.49 -5.98
CA GLY A 78 -1.79 9.16 -6.86
C GLY A 78 -2.95 9.86 -6.13
N PRO A 79 -3.99 10.31 -6.85
CA PRO A 79 -5.09 11.12 -6.30
C PRO A 79 -6.10 10.27 -5.53
N VAL A 80 -5.68 9.76 -4.37
CA VAL A 80 -6.47 8.90 -3.49
C VAL A 80 -6.83 9.67 -2.20
N GLY A 81 -8.12 9.82 -1.93
CA GLY A 81 -8.64 10.35 -0.67
C GLY A 81 -8.87 9.23 0.34
N VAL A 82 -8.44 9.41 1.59
CA VAL A 82 -8.70 8.45 2.66
C VAL A 82 -9.48 9.12 3.77
N SER A 83 -10.48 8.42 4.28
CA SER A 83 -11.29 8.88 5.40
C SER A 83 -11.60 7.72 6.32
N VAL A 84 -11.72 8.02 7.60
CA VAL A 84 -11.87 7.01 8.64
C VAL A 84 -13.06 7.37 9.51
N THR A 85 -13.87 6.36 9.83
CA THR A 85 -14.95 6.42 10.81
C THR A 85 -14.77 5.29 11.83
N PRO A 86 -15.28 5.45 13.06
CA PRO A 86 -15.43 4.33 13.98
C PRO A 86 -16.25 3.21 13.33
N GLY A 87 -15.77 1.98 13.47
CA GLY A 87 -16.39 0.76 12.94
C GLY A 87 -16.70 -0.26 14.03
N THR A 88 -16.97 -1.49 13.59
CA THR A 88 -17.34 -2.60 14.48
C THR A 88 -16.09 -3.30 15.02
N ALA A 89 -16.14 -3.75 16.27
CA ALA A 89 -15.06 -4.53 16.88
C ALA A 89 -14.67 -5.75 16.02
N GLY A 90 -13.37 -5.90 15.76
CA GLY A 90 -12.80 -6.99 14.97
C GLY A 90 -13.10 -6.94 13.46
N ARG A 91 -13.77 -5.91 12.95
CA ARG A 91 -14.11 -5.77 11.52
C ARG A 91 -13.65 -4.45 10.94
N LEU A 92 -12.79 -4.53 9.92
CA LEU A 92 -12.42 -3.39 9.10
C LEU A 92 -13.33 -3.35 7.87
N THR A 93 -14.15 -2.31 7.76
CA THR A 93 -14.93 -2.04 6.55
C THR A 93 -14.14 -1.10 5.66
N VAL A 94 -13.97 -1.44 4.40
CA VAL A 94 -13.30 -0.61 3.38
C VAL A 94 -14.30 -0.38 2.27
N GLU A 95 -14.78 0.85 2.15
CA GLU A 95 -15.60 1.29 1.04
C GLU A 95 -14.73 2.12 0.10
N ARG A 96 -14.73 1.74 -1.18
CA ARG A 96 -14.05 2.44 -2.25
C ARG A 96 -15.08 3.02 -3.21
N LYS A 97 -14.85 4.26 -3.63
CA LYS A 97 -15.53 4.86 -4.78
C LYS A 97 -14.49 5.44 -5.74
N VAL A 98 -14.52 5.04 -6.99
CA VAL A 98 -13.63 5.60 -8.04
C VAL A 98 -14.45 6.51 -8.96
N THR A 99 -13.92 7.68 -9.33
CA THR A 99 -14.60 8.64 -10.20
C THR A 99 -13.62 9.25 -11.20
N PRO A 100 -13.87 9.17 -12.52
CA PRO A 100 -14.88 8.32 -13.17
C PRO A 100 -14.61 6.82 -12.91
N VAL A 101 -15.53 5.93 -13.31
CA VAL A 101 -15.23 4.48 -13.25
C VAL A 101 -14.06 4.18 -14.19
N LEU A 102 -12.98 3.61 -13.66
CA LEU A 102 -11.75 3.35 -14.39
C LEU A 102 -11.58 1.87 -14.72
N GLY A 103 -10.76 1.59 -15.74
CA GLY A 103 -10.31 0.23 -16.01
C GLY A 103 -9.36 -0.29 -14.92
N SER A 104 -9.36 -1.60 -14.71
CA SER A 104 -8.54 -2.29 -13.70
C SER A 104 -7.03 -2.11 -13.85
N HIS A 105 -6.54 -1.64 -14.99
CA HIS A 105 -5.11 -1.38 -15.22
C HIS A 105 -4.65 -0.03 -14.66
N MET A 106 -5.56 0.91 -14.44
CA MET A 106 -5.27 2.25 -13.89
C MET A 106 -5.23 2.26 -12.37
N MET A 107 -5.63 1.16 -11.74
CA MET A 107 -5.75 1.07 -10.30
C MET A 107 -5.21 -0.27 -9.82
N ARG A 108 -4.30 -0.25 -8.84
CA ARG A 108 -3.86 -1.47 -8.15
C ARG A 108 -4.20 -1.36 -6.69
N GLU A 109 -4.73 -2.45 -6.15
CA GLU A 109 -5.06 -2.58 -4.74
C GLU A 109 -4.51 -3.92 -4.25
N THR A 110 -3.65 -3.90 -3.24
CA THR A 110 -3.10 -5.11 -2.63
C THR A 110 -3.16 -5.02 -1.11
N TRP A 111 -3.39 -6.17 -0.48
CA TRP A 111 -3.41 -6.30 0.98
C TRP A 111 -2.19 -7.09 1.43
N GLU A 112 -1.34 -6.49 2.25
CA GLU A 112 -0.08 -7.08 2.67
C GLU A 112 -0.03 -7.31 4.18
N LYS A 113 0.45 -8.51 4.55
CA LYS A 113 0.73 -8.92 5.94
C LYS A 113 -0.44 -8.72 6.90
N GLY A 114 -1.66 -8.69 6.37
CA GLY A 114 -2.88 -8.51 7.14
C GLY A 114 -3.10 -7.13 7.76
N LYS A 115 -2.32 -6.12 7.38
CA LYS A 115 -2.33 -4.80 8.03
C LYS A 115 -2.15 -3.61 7.07
N THR A 116 -1.57 -3.84 5.89
CA THR A 116 -1.24 -2.77 4.95
C THR A 116 -2.11 -2.87 3.71
N LEU A 117 -2.91 -1.84 3.47
CA LEU A 117 -3.62 -1.61 2.21
C LEU A 117 -2.72 -0.77 1.30
N ARG A 118 -2.21 -1.34 0.22
CA ARG A 118 -1.52 -0.58 -0.83
C ARG A 118 -2.51 -0.24 -1.94
N VAL A 119 -2.57 1.04 -2.28
CA VAL A 119 -3.40 1.57 -3.35
C VAL A 119 -2.55 2.44 -4.25
N SER A 120 -2.51 2.12 -5.53
CA SER A 120 -1.95 3.00 -6.54
C SER A 120 -3.01 3.37 -7.56
N LEU A 121 -3.12 4.66 -7.85
CA LEU A 121 -4.04 5.19 -8.84
C LEU A 121 -3.26 5.99 -9.89
N ASP A 122 -3.17 5.42 -11.09
CA ASP A 122 -2.53 6.03 -12.24
C ASP A 122 -3.58 6.74 -13.08
N CYS A 123 -3.78 8.03 -12.82
CA CYS A 123 -4.65 8.85 -13.64
C CYS A 123 -3.88 9.34 -14.88
N PRO A 124 -4.36 9.08 -16.10
CA PRO A 124 -3.73 9.63 -17.30
C PRO A 124 -3.79 11.16 -17.24
N GLY A 125 -2.62 11.80 -17.17
CA GLY A 125 -2.49 13.24 -17.31
C GLY A 125 -2.62 13.62 -18.79
N GLY A 126 -3.49 14.55 -19.11
CA GLY A 126 -3.52 15.17 -20.45
C GLY A 126 -4.62 14.63 -21.36
N GLY A 127 -5.83 15.14 -21.14
CA GLY A 127 -6.74 15.37 -22.25
C GLY A 127 -6.27 16.59 -23.05
N PRO A 128 -6.82 16.79 -24.27
CA PRO A 128 -6.58 18.02 -25.00
C PRO A 128 -6.90 19.25 -24.13
N PRO A 129 -6.18 20.38 -24.27
CA PRO A 129 -6.32 21.56 -23.41
C PRO A 129 -7.71 22.21 -23.42
N TRP A 130 -8.60 21.77 -24.32
CA TRP A 130 -9.97 22.27 -24.49
C TRP A 130 -11.04 21.41 -23.79
N GLU A 131 -10.67 20.27 -23.20
CA GLU A 131 -11.56 19.45 -22.38
C GLU A 131 -11.08 19.45 -20.92
N PRO A 132 -11.84 20.04 -19.97
CA PRO A 132 -11.58 19.86 -18.55
C PRO A 132 -11.94 18.41 -18.21
N LEU A 133 -10.98 17.50 -18.29
CA LEU A 133 -11.15 16.17 -17.74
C LEU A 133 -11.40 16.31 -16.24
N SER A 134 -12.54 15.80 -15.78
CA SER A 134 -12.80 15.61 -14.36
C SER A 134 -11.59 14.88 -13.76
N PRO A 135 -10.96 15.40 -12.70
CA PRO A 135 -9.77 14.78 -12.14
C PRO A 135 -10.16 13.39 -11.66
N CYS A 136 -9.50 12.37 -12.23
CA CYS A 136 -9.62 11.00 -11.78
C CYS A 136 -9.23 10.93 -10.30
N ARG A 137 -10.06 10.29 -9.48
CA ARG A 137 -9.87 10.18 -8.02
C ARG A 137 -10.47 8.87 -7.52
N ALA A 138 -9.83 8.30 -6.49
CA ALA A 138 -10.42 7.25 -5.68
C ALA A 138 -10.62 7.75 -4.26
N ASP A 139 -11.82 7.57 -3.71
CA ASP A 139 -12.14 7.89 -2.33
C ASP A 139 -12.33 6.59 -1.54
N TYR A 140 -11.59 6.47 -0.44
CA TYR A 140 -11.66 5.36 0.51
C TYR A 140 -12.31 5.84 1.81
N ALA A 141 -13.33 5.12 2.27
CA ALA A 141 -13.94 5.27 3.57
C ALA A 141 -13.72 3.99 4.39
N LEU A 142 -12.96 4.11 5.48
CA LEU A 142 -12.59 3.00 6.35
C LEU A 142 -13.42 3.05 7.64
N GLY A 143 -14.22 2.03 7.89
CA GLY A 143 -14.82 1.75 9.20
C GLY A 143 -13.85 0.93 10.04
N VAL A 144 -13.19 1.55 11.01
CA VAL A 144 -12.06 0.94 11.72
C VAL A 144 -12.45 0.46 13.12
N PRO A 145 -12.05 -0.76 13.52
CA PRO A 145 -12.36 -1.27 14.85
C PRO A 145 -11.84 -0.37 15.97
N PRO A 146 -12.54 -0.30 17.12
CA PRO A 146 -12.03 0.37 18.32
C PRO A 146 -10.66 -0.19 18.73
N GLY A 147 -9.76 0.69 19.15
CA GLY A 147 -8.41 0.34 19.60
C GLY A 147 -7.39 0.15 18.48
N VAL A 148 -7.82 0.16 17.22
CA VAL A 148 -6.94 0.10 16.05
C VAL A 148 -6.54 1.51 15.62
N LYS A 149 -5.25 1.72 15.38
CA LYS A 149 -4.72 3.00 14.91
C LYS A 149 -4.57 3.00 13.39
N VAL A 150 -4.84 4.13 12.75
CA VAL A 150 -4.73 4.28 11.30
C VAL A 150 -3.60 5.23 10.95
N VAL A 151 -2.80 4.83 9.98
CA VAL A 151 -1.73 5.64 9.43
C VAL A 151 -1.88 5.64 7.92
N VAL A 152 -1.85 6.83 7.31
CA VAL A 152 -1.87 6.99 5.86
C VAL A 152 -0.48 7.37 5.39
N VAL A 153 0.08 6.57 4.49
CA VAL A 153 1.36 6.81 3.84
C VAL A 153 1.05 7.32 2.45
N THR A 154 1.63 8.46 2.10
CA THR A 154 1.48 9.11 0.81
C THR A 154 2.87 9.37 0.21
N ASP A 155 2.91 9.76 -1.06
CA ASP A 155 4.17 10.16 -1.70
C ASP A 155 4.84 11.38 -1.02
N SER A 156 4.07 12.21 -0.31
CA SER A 156 4.58 13.38 0.45
C SER A 156 4.97 13.06 1.90
N GLY A 157 4.72 11.83 2.37
CA GLY A 157 5.05 11.43 3.74
C GLY A 157 3.88 10.76 4.44
N THR A 158 3.91 10.78 5.77
CA THR A 158 3.00 9.97 6.59
C THR A 158 2.16 10.80 7.52
N VAL A 159 0.89 10.44 7.57
CA VAL A 159 -0.15 11.16 8.29
C VAL A 159 -0.83 10.20 9.27
N PRO A 160 -0.74 10.43 10.58
CA PRO A 160 -1.59 9.73 11.53
C PRO A 160 -3.04 10.17 11.28
N CYS A 161 -3.95 9.21 11.15
CA CYS A 161 -5.37 9.51 10.98
C CYS A 161 -6.14 9.11 12.25
N PRO A 162 -6.38 10.06 13.16
CA PRO A 162 -7.01 9.75 14.44
C PRO A 162 -8.47 9.35 14.26
N LEU A 163 -8.89 8.35 15.04
CA LEU A 163 -10.29 7.98 15.16
C LEU A 163 -10.99 8.92 16.14
N THR A 164 -11.98 9.66 15.65
CA THR A 164 -12.85 10.49 16.49
C THR A 164 -14.17 9.75 16.73
N PRO A 165 -14.64 9.56 17.98
CA PRO A 165 -15.81 8.73 18.29
C PRO A 165 -17.12 9.16 17.61
N ALA A 166 -17.24 10.44 17.21
CA ALA A 166 -18.49 11.04 16.75
C ALA A 166 -18.47 11.47 15.28
N ALA A 167 -17.36 11.32 14.55
CA ALA A 167 -17.24 11.91 13.22
C ALA A 167 -16.31 11.16 12.26
N ARG A 168 -16.62 11.29 10.96
CA ARG A 168 -15.71 10.94 9.87
C ARG A 168 -14.53 11.90 9.89
N THR A 169 -13.33 11.35 9.91
CA THR A 169 -12.07 12.09 9.83
C THR A 169 -11.49 11.91 8.44
N VAL A 170 -11.18 13.00 7.75
CA VAL A 170 -10.50 12.95 6.44
C VAL A 170 -9.00 13.00 6.70
N CYS A 171 -8.28 11.98 6.24
CA CYS A 171 -6.84 11.90 6.35
C CYS A 171 -6.25 12.64 5.14
N ARG A 172 -5.82 13.89 5.35
CA ARG A 172 -5.04 14.62 4.35
C ARG A 172 -3.60 14.72 4.82
N ALA A 173 -2.67 14.57 3.88
CA ALA A 173 -1.35 15.16 4.07
C ALA A 173 -1.57 16.65 4.40
N PRO A 174 -0.84 17.22 5.39
CA PRO A 174 -0.85 18.66 5.56
C PRO A 174 -0.55 19.26 4.19
N ASP A 175 -1.50 20.04 3.66
CA ASP A 175 -1.45 20.50 2.30
C ASP A 175 -0.07 21.14 2.04
N ALA A 176 0.59 20.70 0.96
CA ALA A 176 1.50 21.58 0.26
C ALA A 176 0.64 22.74 -0.25
N GLU A 177 0.48 23.74 0.62
CA GLU A 177 -0.26 24.95 0.35
C GLU A 177 0.39 25.66 -0.84
N ALA A 178 -0.39 25.75 -1.91
CA ALA A 178 -0.33 26.68 -3.03
C ALA A 178 0.99 27.45 -3.32
N ASP A 179 1.53 27.22 -4.51
CA ASP A 179 2.14 28.27 -5.33
C ASP A 179 1.40 28.34 -6.68
#